data_AF-A0A377UXQ5-F1
#
_entry.id   AF-A0A377UXQ5-F1
#
_cell.length_a   1.000
_cell.length_b   1.000
_cell.length_c   1.000
_cell.angle_alpha   90.00
_cell.angle_beta   90.00
_cell.angle_gamma   90.00
#
_symmetry.space_group_name_H-M   'P 1'
#
loop_
_entity.id
_entity.type
_entity.pdbx_description
1 polymer ?
#
loop_
_entity_poly.entity_id
_entity_poly.type
_entity_poly.pdbx_seq_one_letter_code
_entity_poly.pdbx_strand_id
1 'polypeptide(L)'
;MMCLSFRAPVVGAGALGKKVPMKQHCPHPDLLQVDPFEAIIDEGWSRADILYIPPGFPHEGYSLENSLNYSVGYRAPNARELFSGFADYVLQRELGSQRYADPDVPSRDHPADILPTELDACAR
;
A
#
# COMPACT_ATOMS: atom_id res chain seq x y z
N MET A 1 0.80 -5.90 1.66
CA MET A 1 -0.02 -7.02 1.16
C MET A 1 -0.50 -7.81 2.36
N MET A 2 -1.80 -8.04 2.49
CA MET A 2 -2.35 -9.01 3.45
C MET A 2 -2.31 -10.38 2.76
N CYS A 3 -1.71 -11.36 3.41
CA CYS A 3 -1.58 -12.71 2.87
C CYS A 3 -2.28 -13.70 3.81
N LEU A 4 -3.15 -14.53 3.25
CA LEU A 4 -3.70 -15.71 3.92
C LEU A 4 -3.11 -16.94 3.24
N SER A 5 -2.19 -17.64 3.89
CA SER A 5 -1.56 -18.83 3.33
C SER A 5 -2.26 -20.09 3.82
N PHE A 6 -2.77 -20.91 2.90
CA PHE A 6 -3.36 -22.24 3.17
C PHE A 6 -2.46 -23.33 2.61
N ARG A 7 -2.28 -24.45 3.33
CA ARG A 7 -1.49 -25.60 2.83
C ARG A 7 -2.33 -26.85 2.55
N ALA A 8 -2.04 -27.48 1.42
CA ALA A 8 -2.36 -28.88 1.12
C ALA A 8 -1.13 -29.48 0.40
N PRO A 9 -0.56 -30.66 0.72
CA PRO A 9 -0.95 -31.62 1.71
C PRO A 9 0.23 -31.97 2.68
N VAL A 10 1.17 -31.10 3.08
CA VAL A 10 2.26 -31.51 4.01
C VAL A 10 2.86 -30.37 4.84
N VAL A 11 3.67 -30.74 5.83
CA VAL A 11 4.22 -29.91 6.90
C VAL A 11 5.25 -28.88 6.38
N GLY A 12 5.22 -27.68 6.93
CA GLY A 12 6.30 -26.68 6.77
C GLY A 12 6.41 -25.82 8.00
N ALA A 13 7.40 -24.94 8.03
CA ALA A 13 7.59 -24.03 9.15
C ALA A 13 7.67 -22.59 8.64
N GLY A 14 7.30 -21.65 9.51
CA GLY A 14 7.40 -20.24 9.17
C GLY A 14 7.51 -19.36 10.41
N ALA A 15 8.23 -18.27 10.22
CA ALA A 15 8.46 -17.24 11.21
C ALA A 15 7.73 -15.95 10.82
N LEU A 16 7.04 -15.32 11.75
CA LEU A 16 6.43 -13.99 11.61
C LEU A 16 7.04 -13.06 12.65
N GLY A 17 7.58 -11.91 12.24
CA GLY A 17 8.14 -10.91 13.15
C GLY A 17 7.16 -9.79 13.52
N LYS A 18 7.56 -8.91 14.44
CA LYS A 18 6.75 -7.72 14.79
C LYS A 18 6.72 -6.72 13.63
N LYS A 19 5.64 -5.94 13.55
CA LYS A 19 5.56 -4.77 12.67
C LYS A 19 6.51 -3.68 13.16
N VAL A 20 7.71 -3.66 12.60
CA VAL A 20 8.71 -2.61 12.80
C VAL A 20 9.21 -2.12 11.45
N PRO A 21 9.61 -0.84 11.32
CA PRO A 21 10.30 -0.38 10.12
C PRO A 21 11.58 -1.21 9.92
N MET A 22 11.60 -2.03 8.86
CA MET A 22 12.73 -2.88 8.54
C MET A 22 13.51 -2.26 7.38
N LYS A 23 14.83 -2.33 7.47
CA LYS A 23 15.69 -1.96 6.36
C LYS A 23 15.49 -2.99 5.25
N GLN A 24 15.05 -2.51 4.09
CA GLN A 24 14.91 -3.34 2.91
C GLN A 24 16.23 -3.39 2.16
N HIS A 25 16.55 -4.55 1.61
CA HIS A 25 17.67 -4.73 0.70
C HIS A 25 17.22 -5.57 -0.50
N CYS A 26 17.80 -5.28 -1.67
CA CYS A 26 17.48 -5.94 -2.92
C CYS A 26 18.76 -6.61 -3.46
N PRO A 27 19.05 -7.86 -3.07
CA PRO A 27 20.21 -8.59 -3.60
C PRO A 27 20.04 -8.91 -5.09
N HIS A 28 18.79 -8.92 -5.58
CA HIS A 28 18.42 -9.01 -6.98
C HIS A 28 17.32 -7.97 -7.27
N PRO A 29 17.26 -7.34 -8.46
CA PRO A 29 16.27 -6.29 -8.78
C PRO A 29 14.81 -6.73 -8.57
N ASP A 30 14.51 -8.01 -8.80
CA ASP A 30 13.15 -8.54 -8.65
C ASP A 30 12.82 -9.09 -7.24
N LEU A 31 13.79 -9.07 -6.32
CA LEU A 31 13.65 -9.70 -5.01
C LEU A 31 13.83 -8.66 -3.89
N LEU A 32 12.72 -8.34 -3.24
CA LEU A 32 12.69 -7.45 -2.09
C LEU A 32 12.83 -8.28 -0.80
N GLN A 33 13.90 -8.05 -0.04
CA GLN A 33 14.15 -8.72 1.23
C GLN A 33 14.31 -7.70 2.36
N VAL A 34 14.28 -8.21 3.60
CA VAL A 34 14.55 -7.46 4.82
C VAL A 34 15.64 -8.17 5.60
N ASP A 35 16.32 -7.45 6.49
CA ASP A 35 17.27 -8.04 7.42
C ASP A 35 16.60 -9.09 8.34
N PRO A 36 17.35 -10.05 8.90
CA PRO A 36 16.81 -11.03 9.84
C PRO A 36 16.07 -10.38 11.01
N PHE A 37 15.00 -11.02 11.47
CA PHE A 37 14.11 -10.49 12.52
C PHE A 37 13.86 -11.53 13.62
N GLU A 38 13.55 -11.05 14.83
CA GLU A 38 13.07 -11.91 15.92
C GLU A 38 11.59 -12.26 15.69
N ALA A 39 11.30 -13.56 15.66
CA ALA A 39 9.97 -14.08 15.41
C ALA A 39 9.06 -13.95 16.65
N ILE A 40 7.82 -13.49 16.43
CA ILE A 40 6.71 -13.56 17.38
C ILE A 40 5.84 -14.81 17.20
N ILE A 41 5.91 -15.42 16.03
CA ILE A 41 5.33 -16.73 15.72
C ILE A 41 6.42 -17.51 15.01
N ASP A 42 6.79 -18.68 15.51
CA ASP A 42 7.73 -19.61 14.89
C ASP A 42 7.19 -21.02 15.09
N GLU A 43 6.39 -21.47 14.12
CA GLU A 43 5.62 -22.71 14.25
C GLU A 43 5.67 -23.54 12.96
N GLY A 44 5.48 -24.85 13.15
CA GLY A 44 5.22 -25.80 12.09
C GLY A 44 3.73 -25.87 11.77
N TRP A 45 3.38 -25.79 10.49
CA TRP A 45 2.01 -25.78 9.99
C TRP A 45 1.69 -27.09 9.28
N SER A 46 0.50 -27.61 9.56
CA SER A 46 -0.07 -28.81 8.96
C SER A 46 -1.08 -28.48 7.85
N ARG A 47 -1.63 -29.53 7.23
CA ARG A 47 -2.69 -29.41 6.23
C ARG A 47 -3.88 -28.63 6.82
N ALA A 48 -4.44 -27.72 6.03
CA ALA A 48 -5.57 -26.86 6.40
C ALA A 48 -5.33 -25.80 7.47
N ASP A 49 -4.09 -25.67 7.99
CA ASP A 49 -3.74 -24.52 8.81
C ASP A 49 -3.69 -23.24 7.95
N ILE A 50 -4.03 -22.14 8.60
CA ILE A 50 -4.21 -20.84 7.96
C ILE A 50 -3.41 -19.80 8.73
N LEU A 51 -2.43 -19.18 8.07
CA LEU A 51 -1.69 -18.06 8.61
C LEU A 51 -2.16 -16.75 7.98
N TYR A 52 -2.68 -15.85 8.80
CA TYR A 52 -3.04 -14.49 8.40
C TYR A 52 -1.92 -13.51 8.75
N ILE A 53 -1.46 -12.77 7.75
CA ILE A 53 -0.37 -11.80 7.89
C ILE A 53 -0.88 -10.41 7.52
N PRO A 54 -0.99 -9.47 8.48
CA PRO A 54 -1.29 -8.07 8.19
C PRO A 54 -0.15 -7.39 7.42
N PRO A 55 -0.41 -6.24 6.76
CA PRO A 55 0.61 -5.57 5.95
C PRO A 55 1.71 -4.97 6.84
N GLY A 56 2.97 -5.17 6.43
CA GLY A 56 4.15 -4.63 7.10
C GLY A 56 4.75 -5.54 8.18
N PHE A 57 4.26 -6.77 8.32
CA PHE A 57 4.89 -7.78 9.18
C PHE A 57 5.90 -8.60 8.36
N PRO A 58 7.19 -8.65 8.77
CA PRO A 58 8.17 -9.48 8.09
C PRO A 58 7.85 -10.95 8.35
N HIS A 59 7.96 -11.78 7.32
CA HIS A 59 7.67 -13.21 7.42
C HIS A 59 8.61 -14.01 6.53
N GLU A 60 8.90 -15.22 6.98
CA GLU A 60 9.70 -16.21 6.28
C GLU A 60 9.00 -17.56 6.38
N GLY A 61 9.05 -18.36 5.31
CA GLY A 61 8.48 -19.70 5.31
C GLY A 61 9.30 -20.63 4.46
N TYR A 62 9.54 -21.84 4.98
CA TYR A 62 10.26 -22.88 4.27
C TYR A 62 9.54 -24.23 4.39
N SER A 63 9.87 -25.13 3.47
CA SER A 63 9.25 -26.45 3.38
C SER A 63 10.08 -27.46 4.16
N LEU A 64 9.45 -28.20 5.08
CA LEU A 64 10.06 -29.37 5.72
C LEU A 64 9.95 -30.62 4.83
N GLU A 65 8.88 -30.69 4.04
CA GLU A 65 8.60 -31.73 3.04
C GLU A 65 7.98 -31.09 1.78
N ASN A 66 7.76 -31.87 0.70
CA ASN A 66 7.20 -31.39 -0.58
C ASN A 66 5.82 -30.74 -0.44
N SER A 67 5.77 -29.42 -0.28
CA SER A 67 4.56 -28.68 0.12
C SER A 67 4.03 -27.72 -0.93
N LEU A 68 2.74 -27.37 -0.82
CA LEU A 68 2.09 -26.34 -1.63
C LEU A 68 1.36 -25.35 -0.72
N ASN A 69 1.55 -24.05 -1.00
CA ASN A 69 0.96 -22.92 -0.27
C ASN A 69 0.07 -22.12 -1.21
N TYR A 70 -1.14 -21.80 -0.77
CA TYR A 70 -2.08 -20.94 -1.47
C TYR A 70 -2.18 -19.61 -0.75
N SER A 71 -1.70 -18.54 -1.38
CA SER A 71 -1.70 -17.20 -0.81
C SER A 71 -2.87 -16.38 -1.35
N VAL A 72 -3.88 -16.14 -0.53
CA VAL A 72 -5.00 -15.24 -0.87
C VAL A 72 -4.61 -13.82 -0.51
N GLY A 73 -4.30 -13.02 -1.53
CA GLY A 73 -3.84 -11.63 -1.39
C GLY A 73 -4.98 -10.62 -1.40
N TYR A 74 -4.90 -9.61 -0.53
CA TYR A 74 -5.78 -8.44 -0.55
C TYR A 74 -5.09 -7.24 -1.18
N ARG A 75 -5.89 -6.31 -1.73
CA ARG A 75 -5.44 -5.05 -2.34
C ARG A 75 -6.12 -3.87 -1.66
N ALA A 76 -5.36 -2.80 -1.44
CA ALA A 76 -5.86 -1.53 -0.93
C ALA A 76 -5.15 -0.40 -1.68
N PRO A 77 -5.88 0.49 -2.37
CA PRO A 77 -5.27 1.58 -3.10
C PRO A 77 -4.70 2.62 -2.13
N ASN A 78 -3.57 3.22 -2.50
CA ASN A 78 -3.07 4.41 -1.82
C ASN A 78 -3.71 5.69 -2.39
N ALA A 79 -3.52 6.82 -1.71
CA ALA A 79 -4.10 8.09 -2.11
C ALA A 79 -3.67 8.52 -3.53
N ARG A 80 -2.42 8.26 -3.93
CA ARG A 80 -1.92 8.59 -5.28
C ARG A 80 -2.66 7.81 -6.34
N GLU A 81 -2.88 6.51 -6.15
CA GLU A 81 -3.65 5.67 -7.07
C GLU A 81 -5.09 6.16 -7.20
N LEU A 82 -5.70 6.56 -6.08
CA LEU A 82 -7.05 7.11 -6.05
C LEU A 82 -7.16 8.43 -6.83
N PHE A 83 -6.26 9.38 -6.57
CA PHE A 83 -6.26 10.68 -7.26
C PHE A 83 -5.97 10.53 -8.76
N SER A 84 -5.04 9.66 -9.14
CA SER A 84 -4.74 9.38 -10.54
C SER A 84 -5.97 8.83 -11.26
N GLY A 85 -6.60 7.79 -10.69
CA GLY A 85 -7.80 7.19 -11.30
C GLY A 85 -8.97 8.17 -11.36
N PHE A 86 -9.10 9.06 -10.39
CA PHE A 86 -10.11 10.11 -10.42
C PHE A 86 -9.83 11.17 -11.49
N ALA A 87 -8.58 11.60 -11.65
CA ALA A 87 -8.20 12.55 -12.70
C ALA A 87 -8.47 11.96 -14.09
N ASP A 88 -8.10 10.69 -14.30
CA ASP A 88 -8.39 9.98 -15.56
C ASP A 88 -9.90 9.91 -15.84
N TYR A 89 -10.71 9.66 -14.81
CA TYR A 89 -12.18 9.66 -14.91
C TYR A 89 -12.75 11.03 -15.32
N VAL A 90 -12.25 12.11 -14.72
CA VAL A 90 -12.66 13.49 -15.04
C VAL A 90 -12.31 13.82 -16.50
N LEU A 91 -11.10 13.48 -16.93
CA LEU A 91 -10.62 13.72 -18.29
C LEU A 91 -11.44 12.94 -19.32
N GLN A 92 -11.67 11.65 -19.09
CA GLN A 92 -12.40 10.78 -20.03
C GLN A 92 -13.84 11.24 -20.23
N ARG A 93 -14.44 11.89 -19.22
CA ARG A 93 -15.82 12.38 -19.26
C ARG A 93 -15.94 13.86 -19.55
N GLU A 94 -14.84 14.54 -19.88
CA GLU A 94 -14.80 15.98 -20.16
C GLU A 94 -15.42 16.83 -19.02
N LEU A 95 -15.26 16.38 -17.78
CA LEU A 95 -15.76 17.07 -16.58
C LEU A 95 -14.76 18.13 -16.11
N GLY A 96 -15.21 19.06 -15.25
CA GLY A 96 -14.33 20.07 -14.65
C GLY A 96 -13.88 21.18 -15.60
N SER A 97 -14.70 21.51 -16.60
CA SER A 97 -14.42 22.56 -17.59
C SER A 97 -14.69 23.99 -17.10
N GLN A 98 -15.23 24.15 -15.89
CA GLN A 98 -15.44 25.46 -15.27
C GLN A 98 -14.09 26.12 -14.99
N ARG A 99 -13.97 27.39 -15.39
CA ARG A 99 -12.75 28.19 -15.19
C ARG A 99 -12.93 29.05 -13.95
N TYR A 100 -11.86 29.21 -13.20
CA TYR A 100 -11.78 30.21 -12.15
C TYR A 100 -12.12 31.60 -12.72
N ALA A 101 -12.97 32.35 -12.01
CA ALA A 101 -13.37 33.70 -12.35
C ALA A 101 -13.49 34.54 -11.08
N ASP A 102 -12.86 35.71 -11.08
CA ASP A 102 -12.77 36.63 -9.95
C ASP A 102 -13.16 38.07 -10.37
N PRO A 103 -14.44 38.30 -10.74
CA PRO A 103 -14.91 39.63 -11.14
C PRO A 103 -14.72 40.69 -10.05
N ASP A 104 -14.71 40.28 -8.78
CA ASP A 104 -14.57 41.13 -7.60
C ASP A 104 -13.16 41.05 -6.98
N VAL A 105 -12.12 40.88 -7.80
CA VAL A 105 -10.72 40.74 -7.32
C VAL A 105 -10.31 41.93 -6.43
N PRO A 106 -9.87 41.69 -5.19
CA PRO A 106 -9.50 42.77 -4.28
C PRO A 106 -8.13 43.38 -4.65
N SER A 107 -7.98 44.67 -4.37
CA SER A 107 -6.68 45.34 -4.41
C SER A 107 -5.74 44.77 -3.35
N ARG A 108 -4.43 44.69 -3.66
CA ARG A 108 -3.41 44.12 -2.78
C ARG A 108 -2.16 45.00 -2.76
N ASP A 109 -1.48 45.02 -1.62
CA ASP A 109 -0.27 45.83 -1.42
C ASP A 109 0.92 45.26 -2.19
N HIS A 110 1.06 43.93 -2.27
CA HIS A 110 2.09 43.27 -3.06
C HIS A 110 1.46 42.44 -4.20
N PRO A 111 1.75 42.76 -5.48
CA PRO A 111 1.18 42.06 -6.62
C PRO A 111 1.50 40.55 -6.70
N ALA A 112 2.53 40.10 -5.99
CA ALA A 112 2.92 38.69 -5.94
C ALA A 112 2.14 37.86 -4.91
N ASP A 113 1.31 38.49 -4.07
CA ASP A 113 0.56 37.80 -3.03
C ASP A 113 -0.64 37.05 -3.61
N ILE A 114 -0.85 35.84 -3.08
CA ILE A 114 -2.07 35.03 -3.27
C ILE A 114 -2.84 35.07 -1.95
N LEU A 115 -4.04 35.64 -1.99
CA LEU A 115 -4.88 35.81 -0.82
C LEU A 115 -5.60 34.49 -0.48
N PRO A 116 -5.84 34.20 0.82
CA PRO A 116 -6.58 33.00 1.21
C PRO A 116 -7.95 32.86 0.53
N THR A 117 -8.63 33.98 0.29
CA THR A 117 -9.92 34.03 -0.42
C THR A 117 -9.84 33.51 -1.86
N GLU A 118 -8.70 33.66 -2.53
CA GLU A 118 -8.48 33.17 -3.90
C GLU A 118 -8.31 31.64 -3.90
N LEU A 119 -7.68 31.08 -2.86
CA LEU A 119 -7.55 29.62 -2.68
C LEU A 119 -8.92 28.98 -2.42
N ASP A 120 -9.73 29.59 -1.55
CA ASP A 120 -11.07 29.09 -1.22
C ASP A 120 -12.02 29.19 -2.44
N ALA A 121 -11.86 30.22 -3.26
CA ALA A 121 -12.64 30.39 -4.49
C ALA A 121 -12.27 29.37 -5.57
N CYS A 122 -11.00 28.93 -5.64
CA CYS A 122 -10.57 27.86 -6.56
C CYS A 122 -11.13 26.47 -6.19
N ALA A 123 -11.58 26.27 -4.95
CA ALA A 123 -12.06 24.98 -4.47
C ALA A 123 -13.58 24.75 -4.66
N ARG A 124 -14.30 25.73 -5.25
CA ARG A 124 -15.74 25.66 -5.54
C ARG A 124 -16.01 25.18 -6.95
#